data_AF-A0A1G9D3Q5-F1
#
_entry.id   AF-A0A1G9D3Q5-F1
#
_cell.length_a   1.000
_cell.length_b   1.000
_cell.length_c   1.000
_cell.angle_alpha   90.00
_cell.angle_beta   90.00
_cell.angle_gamma   90.00
#
_symmetry.space_group_name_H-M   'P 1'
#
loop_
_entity.id
_entity.type
_entity.pdbx_description
1 polymer ?
#
loop_
_entity_poly.entity_id
_entity_poly.type
_entity_poly.pdbx_seq_one_letter_code
_entity_poly.pdbx_strand_id
1 'polypeptide(L)'
;MENLMVQLPEEWLFGINNYFKTNEVFQPTLVSIEHDIQLGTMETLQASLSSMGLLGYDLSSNNYFYRKLPFKLSRLKRFNPRLQNAIKLFDEDGVVIMQNDKSGIKAEVKGSAGVSHIVAGKGNELQCTCTWFTNNKTNRGLCKHIMAVKMKLSE
;
A
#
# COMPACT_ATOMS: atom_id res chain seq x y z
N MET A 1 24.56 1.52 -8.83
CA MET A 1 23.48 1.06 -7.93
C MET A 1 22.46 2.17 -7.64
N GLU A 2 22.38 3.22 -8.46
CA GLU A 2 21.53 4.41 -8.22
C GLU A 2 20.18 4.41 -8.96
N ASN A 3 19.92 3.43 -9.84
CA ASN A 3 18.68 3.35 -10.62
C ASN A 3 17.59 2.46 -9.99
N LEU A 4 17.71 2.09 -8.71
CA LEU A 4 16.76 1.16 -8.07
C LEU A 4 15.36 1.76 -7.80
N MET A 5 15.17 3.06 -8.07
CA MET A 5 13.92 3.77 -7.84
C MET A 5 13.58 4.72 -8.98
N VAL A 6 13.66 4.27 -10.24
CA VAL A 6 12.81 4.91 -11.25
C VAL A 6 11.37 4.59 -10.86
N GLN A 7 10.70 5.56 -10.23
CA GLN A 7 9.26 5.50 -10.00
C GLN A 7 8.61 5.44 -11.38
N LEU A 8 8.25 4.24 -11.79
CA LEU A 8 7.45 4.03 -12.97
C LEU A 8 6.07 4.65 -12.73
N PRO A 9 5.46 5.25 -13.76
CA PRO A 9 4.05 5.62 -13.69
C PRO A 9 3.19 4.42 -13.29
N GLU A 10 2.25 4.61 -12.37
CA GLU A 10 1.35 3.53 -11.90
C GLU A 10 0.58 2.90 -13.06
N GLU A 11 0.25 3.69 -14.07
CA GLU A 11 -0.42 3.27 -15.30
C GLU A 11 0.33 2.15 -16.03
N TRP A 12 1.66 2.22 -16.07
CA TRP A 12 2.47 1.21 -16.75
C TRP A 12 2.52 -0.10 -15.98
N LEU A 13 2.63 -0.03 -14.65
CA LEU A 13 2.53 -1.20 -13.79
C LEU A 13 1.16 -1.87 -13.94
N PHE A 14 0.10 -1.06 -14.01
CA PHE A 14 -1.26 -1.56 -14.22
C PHE A 14 -1.41 -2.22 -15.60
N GLY A 15 -0.92 -1.57 -16.67
CA GLY A 15 -0.96 -2.09 -18.04
C GLY A 15 -0.25 -3.44 -18.15
N ILE A 16 1.00 -3.53 -17.68
CA ILE A 16 1.81 -4.75 -17.72
C ILE A 16 1.20 -5.88 -16.90
N ASN A 17 0.65 -5.57 -15.72
CA ASN A 17 -0.01 -6.57 -14.88
C ASN A 17 -1.29 -7.13 -15.53
N ASN A 18 -1.92 -6.39 -16.44
CA ASN A 18 -3.07 -6.87 -17.22
C ASN A 18 -2.64 -7.56 -18.53
N TYR A 19 -1.49 -7.19 -19.08
CA TYR A 19 -0.93 -7.79 -20.29
C TYR A 19 -0.43 -9.22 -20.06
N PHE A 20 0.45 -9.41 -19.07
CA PHE A 20 1.05 -10.72 -18.80
C PHE A 20 0.22 -11.59 -17.86
N LYS A 21 0.19 -12.89 -18.17
CA LYS A 21 -0.31 -13.95 -17.29
C LYS A 21 0.77 -14.37 -16.30
N THR A 22 0.34 -15.07 -15.24
CA THR A 22 1.27 -15.65 -14.27
C THR A 22 2.19 -16.66 -14.94
N ASN A 23 3.50 -16.53 -14.71
CA ASN A 23 4.57 -17.37 -15.27
C ASN A 23 4.70 -17.32 -16.80
N GLU A 24 4.12 -16.31 -17.44
CA GLU A 24 4.35 -16.06 -18.85
C GLU A 24 5.75 -15.51 -19.08
N VAL A 25 6.39 -15.91 -20.17
CA VAL A 25 7.74 -15.44 -20.52
C VAL A 25 7.68 -13.94 -20.78
N PHE A 26 8.54 -13.18 -20.09
CA PHE A 26 8.63 -11.74 -20.22
C PHE A 26 9.67 -11.40 -21.30
N GLN A 27 9.19 -11.07 -22.50
CA GLN A 27 10.02 -10.70 -23.65
C GLN A 27 9.89 -9.20 -23.94
N PRO A 28 10.73 -8.33 -23.33
CA PRO A 28 10.58 -6.87 -23.44
C PRO A 28 10.69 -6.37 -24.89
N THR A 29 11.57 -6.97 -25.70
CA THR A 29 11.79 -6.60 -27.09
C THR A 29 10.55 -6.84 -27.95
N LEU A 30 9.87 -7.98 -27.75
CA LEU A 30 8.67 -8.31 -28.51
C LEU A 30 7.53 -7.34 -28.18
N VAL A 31 7.30 -7.11 -26.88
CA VAL A 31 6.29 -6.15 -26.40
C VAL A 31 6.57 -4.73 -26.90
N SER A 32 7.85 -4.34 -26.96
CA SER A 32 8.27 -3.05 -27.51
C SER A 32 7.82 -2.89 -28.97
N ILE A 33 8.03 -3.92 -29.79
CA ILE A 33 7.68 -3.91 -31.21
C ILE A 33 6.16 -3.93 -31.40
N GLU A 34 5.45 -4.79 -30.67
CA GLU A 34 3.99 -4.96 -30.80
C GLU A 34 3.21 -3.69 -30.42
N HIS A 35 3.71 -2.93 -29.46
CA HIS A 35 3.03 -1.75 -28.91
C HIS A 35 3.69 -0.42 -29.24
N ASP A 36 4.70 -0.42 -30.12
CA ASP A 36 5.48 0.78 -30.49
C ASP A 36 6.03 1.54 -29.26
N ILE A 37 6.55 0.78 -28.30
CA ILE A 37 7.15 1.30 -27.06
C ILE A 37 8.67 1.37 -27.26
N GLN A 38 9.29 2.47 -26.83
CA GLN A 38 10.75 2.60 -26.90
C GLN A 38 11.45 1.50 -26.10
N LEU A 39 12.48 0.88 -26.69
CA LEU A 39 13.24 -0.21 -26.06
C LEU A 39 13.80 0.18 -24.67
N GLY A 40 14.37 1.38 -24.55
CA GLY A 40 14.91 1.88 -23.27
C GLY A 40 13.85 2.00 -22.17
N THR A 41 12.59 2.25 -22.55
CA THR A 41 11.45 2.25 -21.64
C THR A 41 11.18 0.85 -21.09
N MET A 42 11.18 -0.16 -21.97
CA MET A 42 10.97 -1.55 -21.58
C MET A 42 12.14 -2.13 -20.77
N GLU A 43 13.38 -1.72 -21.04
CA GLU A 43 14.54 -2.07 -20.22
C GLU A 43 14.43 -1.50 -18.80
N THR A 44 14.05 -0.22 -18.68
CA THR A 44 13.81 0.43 -17.39
C THR A 44 12.69 -0.27 -16.62
N LEU A 45 11.60 -0.60 -17.33
CA LEU A 45 10.49 -1.36 -16.76
C LEU A 45 10.93 -2.74 -16.27
N GLN A 46 11.72 -3.47 -17.05
CA GLN A 46 12.24 -4.79 -16.66
C GLN A 46 13.08 -4.69 -15.38
N ALA A 47 13.99 -3.71 -15.30
CA ALA A 47 14.82 -3.50 -14.13
C ALA A 47 13.98 -3.19 -12.87
N SER A 48 12.99 -2.30 -13.01
CA SER A 48 12.07 -1.95 -11.92
C SER A 48 11.19 -3.13 -11.49
N LEU A 49 10.58 -3.87 -12.42
CA LEU A 49 9.76 -5.03 -12.10
C LEU A 49 10.58 -6.15 -11.42
N SER A 50 11.83 -6.35 -11.86
CA SER A 50 12.76 -7.27 -11.21
C SER A 50 13.06 -6.84 -9.77
N SER A 51 13.31 -5.54 -9.56
CA SER A 51 13.56 -4.97 -8.23
C SER A 51 12.34 -5.08 -7.30
N MET A 52 11.13 -4.95 -7.85
CA MET A 52 9.86 -5.14 -7.12
C MET A 52 9.52 -6.63 -6.85
N GLY A 53 10.28 -7.57 -7.43
CA GLY A 53 10.00 -9.01 -7.34
C GLY A 53 8.77 -9.45 -8.14
N LEU A 54 8.40 -8.71 -9.18
CA LEU A 54 7.34 -9.03 -10.13
C LEU A 54 7.85 -9.76 -11.38
N LEU A 55 9.17 -9.90 -11.53
CA LEU A 55 9.79 -10.83 -12.48
C LEU A 55 10.56 -11.92 -11.72
N GLY A 56 10.48 -13.15 -12.22
CA GLY A 56 11.41 -14.21 -11.90
C GLY A 56 12.35 -14.44 -13.08
N TYR A 57 13.51 -15.05 -12.82
CA TYR A 57 14.43 -15.46 -13.88
C TYR A 57 14.60 -16.99 -13.83
N ASP A 58 14.39 -17.64 -14.97
CA ASP A 58 14.59 -19.08 -15.12
C ASP A 58 15.97 -19.35 -15.74
N LEU A 59 16.83 -20.03 -14.99
CA LEU A 59 18.18 -20.38 -15.41
C LEU A 59 18.20 -21.44 -16.53
N SER A 60 17.16 -22.27 -16.61
CA SER A 60 17.11 -23.36 -17.62
C SER A 60 16.75 -22.83 -19.00
N SER A 61 15.78 -21.91 -19.07
CA SER A 61 15.36 -21.26 -20.31
C SER A 61 16.09 -19.94 -20.59
N ASN A 62 16.89 -19.45 -19.63
CA ASN A 62 17.65 -18.20 -19.71
C ASN A 62 16.77 -16.95 -19.96
N ASN A 63 15.54 -16.96 -19.46
CA ASN A 63 14.55 -15.90 -19.69
C ASN A 63 13.89 -15.42 -18.40
N TYR A 64 13.41 -14.17 -18.42
CA TYR A 64 12.53 -13.65 -17.39
C TYR A 64 11.10 -14.19 -17.58
N PHE A 65 10.36 -14.33 -16.49
CA PHE A 65 8.93 -14.63 -16.50
C PHE A 65 8.18 -13.71 -15.54
N TYR A 66 6.94 -13.39 -15.89
CA TYR A 66 6.12 -12.47 -15.10
C TYR A 66 5.54 -13.16 -13.86
N ARG A 67 5.95 -12.71 -12.68
CA ARG A 67 5.51 -13.22 -11.37
C ARG A 67 4.33 -12.42 -10.85
N LYS A 68 3.18 -12.58 -11.52
CA LYS A 68 1.92 -11.98 -11.06
C LYS A 68 1.55 -12.53 -9.69
N LEU A 69 1.47 -11.66 -8.69
CA LEU A 69 1.06 -12.05 -7.34
C LEU A 69 -0.39 -12.59 -7.38
N PRO A 70 -0.69 -13.73 -6.74
CA PRO A 70 -1.96 -14.42 -6.87
C PRO A 70 -3.08 -13.77 -6.03
N PHE A 71 -3.15 -12.44 -5.97
CA PHE A 71 -4.21 -11.72 -5.30
C PHE A 71 -4.82 -10.65 -6.19
N LYS A 72 -6.14 -10.51 -6.12
CA LYS A 72 -6.83 -9.36 -6.70
C LYS A 72 -6.71 -8.20 -5.72
N LEU A 73 -6.38 -7.00 -6.20
CA LEU A 73 -6.32 -5.78 -5.36
C LEU A 73 -7.64 -5.56 -4.60
N SER A 74 -8.78 -5.85 -5.25
CA SER A 74 -10.11 -5.81 -4.61
C SER A 74 -10.23 -6.77 -3.41
N ARG A 75 -9.52 -7.90 -3.41
CA ARG A 75 -9.47 -8.85 -2.29
C ARG A 75 -8.50 -8.42 -1.20
N LEU A 76 -7.43 -7.67 -1.50
CA LEU A 76 -6.50 -7.16 -0.47
C LEU A 76 -7.19 -6.33 0.59
N LYS A 77 -8.18 -5.51 0.20
CA LYS A 77 -8.97 -4.74 1.18
C LYS A 77 -9.61 -5.68 2.20
N ARG A 78 -10.21 -6.81 1.76
CA ARG A 78 -10.82 -7.81 2.66
C ARG A 78 -9.84 -8.47 3.62
N PHE A 79 -8.58 -8.63 3.21
CA PHE A 79 -7.54 -9.22 4.06
C PHE A 79 -6.99 -8.24 5.11
N ASN A 80 -7.34 -6.96 5.04
CA ASN A 80 -6.90 -5.92 5.96
C ASN A 80 -8.10 -5.34 6.75
N PRO A 81 -8.76 -6.14 7.62
CA PRO A 81 -9.98 -5.71 8.31
C PRO A 81 -9.77 -4.46 9.18
N ARG A 82 -8.56 -4.24 9.72
CA ARG A 82 -8.25 -3.01 10.47
C ARG A 82 -8.26 -1.76 9.59
N LEU A 83 -7.66 -1.84 8.40
CA LEU A 83 -7.66 -0.75 7.42
C LEU A 83 -9.08 -0.48 6.93
N GLN A 84 -9.85 -1.52 6.62
CA GLN A 84 -11.25 -1.34 6.21
C GLN A 84 -12.08 -0.63 7.28
N ASN A 85 -11.95 -1.04 8.53
CA ASN A 85 -12.66 -0.39 9.63
C ASN A 85 -12.18 1.04 9.89
N ALA A 86 -10.90 1.35 9.62
CA ALA A 86 -10.38 2.72 9.73
C ALA A 86 -10.95 3.63 8.64
N ILE A 87 -11.01 3.14 7.39
CA ILE A 87 -11.62 3.86 6.27
C ILE A 87 -13.11 4.09 6.56
N LYS A 88 -13.83 3.05 6.98
CA LYS A 88 -15.25 3.19 7.37
C LYS A 88 -15.45 4.25 8.47
N LEU A 89 -14.58 4.26 9.49
CA LEU A 89 -14.61 5.27 10.55
C LEU A 89 -14.36 6.68 10.04
N PHE A 90 -13.47 6.82 9.06
CA PHE A 90 -13.18 8.10 8.41
C PHE A 90 -14.38 8.56 7.56
N ASP A 91 -14.94 7.68 6.73
CA ASP A 91 -16.08 7.97 5.85
C ASP A 91 -17.37 8.31 6.62
N GLU A 92 -17.55 7.75 7.83
CA GLU A 92 -18.73 7.99 8.70
C GLU A 92 -18.55 9.19 9.66
N ASP A 93 -17.58 10.07 9.41
CA ASP A 93 -17.21 11.19 10.29
C ASP A 93 -17.06 10.75 11.76
N GLY A 94 -16.45 9.59 11.96
CA GLY A 94 -16.24 8.97 13.26
C GLY A 94 -15.04 9.54 14.03
N VAL A 95 -14.35 10.54 13.48
CA VAL A 95 -13.14 11.15 14.04
C VAL A 95 -13.38 12.63 14.28
N VAL A 96 -13.25 13.06 15.54
CA VAL A 96 -13.32 14.46 15.95
C VAL A 96 -11.95 14.89 16.45
N ILE A 97 -11.28 15.78 15.69
CA ILE A 97 -10.02 16.37 16.11
C ILE A 97 -10.32 17.45 17.16
N MET A 98 -9.90 17.22 18.40
CA MET A 98 -10.06 18.18 19.50
C MET A 98 -8.89 19.15 19.58
N GLN A 99 -7.69 18.69 19.22
CA GLN A 99 -6.47 19.48 19.28
C GLN A 99 -5.52 19.03 18.17
N ASN A 100 -4.94 19.99 17.47
CA ASN A 100 -3.85 19.79 16.52
C ASN A 100 -2.96 21.04 16.50
N ASP A 101 -1.99 21.11 17.41
CA ASP A 101 -1.08 22.24 17.54
C ASP A 101 0.36 21.77 17.88
N LYS A 102 1.25 22.72 18.19
CA LYS A 102 2.65 22.42 18.57
C LYS A 102 2.77 21.55 19.83
N SER A 103 1.75 21.54 20.69
CA SER A 103 1.68 20.71 21.90
C SER A 103 1.20 19.28 21.61
N GLY A 104 0.60 19.04 20.44
CA GLY A 104 0.33 17.70 19.93
C GLY A 104 -1.04 17.56 19.27
N ILE A 105 -1.38 16.31 19.02
CA ILE A 105 -2.65 15.87 18.43
C ILE A 105 -3.46 15.22 19.55
N LYS A 106 -4.74 15.57 19.63
CA LYS A 106 -5.74 14.87 20.44
C LYS A 106 -7.03 14.75 19.66
N ALA A 107 -7.55 13.54 19.54
CA ALA A 107 -8.77 13.24 18.81
C ALA A 107 -9.64 12.27 19.59
N GLU A 108 -10.95 12.45 19.49
CA GLU A 108 -11.93 11.48 19.91
C GLU A 108 -12.37 10.67 18.69
N VAL A 109 -12.40 9.34 18.82
CA VAL A 109 -12.75 8.44 17.72
C VAL A 109 -13.82 7.48 18.20
N LYS A 110 -14.90 7.35 17.42
CA LYS A 110 -15.96 6.37 17.69
C LYS A 110 -15.37 4.96 17.70
N GLY A 111 -15.68 4.21 18.75
CA GLY A 111 -15.33 2.80 18.89
C GLY A 111 -16.50 1.89 18.56
N SER A 112 -16.31 0.60 18.83
CA SER A 112 -17.38 -0.38 18.69
C SER A 112 -18.31 -0.32 19.91
N ALA A 113 -19.59 -0.67 19.73
CA ALA A 113 -20.59 -0.72 20.81
C ALA A 113 -20.83 0.61 21.55
N GLY A 114 -20.67 1.75 20.87
CA GLY A 114 -21.00 3.07 21.42
C GLY A 114 -19.95 3.67 22.35
N VAL A 115 -18.79 3.03 22.52
CA VAL A 115 -17.67 3.56 23.32
C VAL A 115 -16.79 4.46 22.44
N SER A 116 -16.41 5.65 22.90
CA SER A 116 -15.39 6.47 22.26
C SER A 116 -13.98 6.14 22.76
N HIS A 117 -13.00 6.26 21.89
CA HIS A 117 -11.58 6.13 22.22
C HIS A 117 -10.85 7.46 21.98
N ILE A 118 -9.87 7.73 22.83
CA ILE A 118 -9.01 8.91 22.67
C ILE A 118 -7.74 8.48 21.95
N VAL A 119 -7.38 9.23 20.91
CA VAL A 119 -6.07 9.16 20.25
C VAL A 119 -5.31 10.42 20.62
N ALA A 120 -4.11 10.28 21.15
CA ALA A 120 -3.27 11.42 21.53
C ALA A 120 -1.79 11.16 21.30
N GLY A 121 -1.02 12.21 21.01
CA GLY A 121 0.43 12.10 20.85
C GLY A 121 1.03 13.25 20.06
N LYS A 122 2.28 13.11 19.63
CA LYS A 122 2.98 14.11 18.81
C LYS A 122 3.56 13.46 17.56
N GLY A 123 3.42 14.15 16.42
CA GLY A 123 3.93 13.68 15.13
C GLY A 123 3.46 12.26 14.83
N ASN A 124 4.41 11.33 14.69
CA ASN A 124 4.12 9.91 14.41
C ASN A 124 3.86 9.04 15.66
N GLU A 125 4.08 9.56 16.86
CA GLU A 125 3.94 8.84 18.13
C GLU A 125 2.53 8.98 18.71
N LEU A 126 1.54 8.51 17.96
CA LEU A 126 0.15 8.50 18.41
C LEU A 126 -0.14 7.25 19.26
N GLN A 127 -0.82 7.45 20.37
CA GLN A 127 -1.34 6.40 21.26
C GLN A 127 -2.86 6.40 21.21
N CYS A 128 -3.47 5.24 21.52
CA CYS A 128 -4.92 5.11 21.54
C CYS A 128 -5.39 4.36 22.78
N THR A 129 -6.51 4.77 23.37
CA THR A 129 -7.10 4.11 24.55
C THR A 129 -7.84 2.80 24.22
N CYS A 130 -7.85 2.34 22.97
CA CYS A 130 -8.51 1.09 22.60
C CYS A 130 -7.72 -0.15 23.05
N THR A 131 -8.44 -1.23 23.37
CA THR A 131 -7.87 -2.51 23.84
C THR A 131 -6.80 -3.07 22.91
N TRP A 132 -6.98 -2.93 21.60
CA TRP A 132 -6.01 -3.38 20.61
C TRP A 132 -4.65 -2.71 20.83
N PHE A 133 -4.62 -1.38 21.05
CA PHE A 133 -3.40 -0.63 21.25
C PHE A 133 -2.79 -0.93 22.62
N THR A 134 -3.61 -1.02 23.66
CA THR A 134 -3.14 -1.42 25.01
C THR A 134 -2.40 -2.76 24.97
N ASN A 135 -2.91 -3.73 24.20
CA ASN A 135 -2.33 -5.07 24.14
C ASN A 135 -1.14 -5.19 23.19
N ASN A 136 -1.08 -4.41 22.10
CA ASN A 136 -0.13 -4.62 21.01
C ASN A 136 0.79 -3.42 20.73
N LYS A 137 0.48 -2.24 21.24
CA LYS A 137 1.12 -0.96 20.89
C LYS A 137 1.25 -0.82 19.37
N THR A 138 2.46 -0.66 18.85
CA THR A 138 2.74 -0.58 17.41
C THR A 138 3.38 -1.85 16.84
N ASN A 139 3.62 -2.88 17.67
CA ASN A 139 4.35 -4.10 17.28
C ASN A 139 3.60 -4.94 16.25
N ARG A 140 2.26 -4.79 16.17
CA ARG A 140 1.43 -5.45 15.16
C ARG A 140 0.77 -4.45 14.20
N GLY A 141 1.39 -3.29 13.99
CA GLY A 141 0.85 -2.20 13.16
C GLY A 141 0.02 -1.20 13.97
N LEU A 142 -0.73 -0.32 13.31
CA LEU A 142 -1.57 0.67 14.00
C LEU A 142 -2.97 0.12 14.28
N CYS A 143 -3.64 0.64 15.31
CA CYS A 143 -5.06 0.37 15.52
C CYS A 143 -5.89 1.12 14.48
N LYS A 144 -7.15 0.68 14.26
CA LYS A 144 -8.06 1.34 13.30
C LYS A 144 -8.28 2.83 13.61
N HIS A 145 -8.28 3.21 14.90
CA HIS A 145 -8.53 4.59 15.32
C HIS A 145 -7.35 5.51 15.00
N ILE A 146 -6.11 5.09 15.27
CA ILE A 146 -4.91 5.87 14.93
C ILE A 146 -4.83 6.02 13.40
N MET A 147 -5.14 4.96 12.65
CA MET A 147 -5.17 5.03 11.19
C MET A 147 -6.20 6.05 10.69
N ALA A 148 -7.43 6.04 11.23
CA ALA A 148 -8.46 7.01 10.86
C ALA A 148 -8.07 8.46 11.20
N VAL A 149 -7.44 8.69 12.36
CA VAL A 149 -6.91 10.02 12.72
C VAL A 149 -5.81 10.46 11.76
N LYS A 150 -4.88 9.58 11.39
CA LYS A 150 -3.84 9.90 10.40
C LYS A 150 -4.42 10.27 9.04
N MET A 151 -5.45 9.56 8.58
CA MET A 151 -6.19 9.91 7.36
C MET A 151 -6.79 11.31 7.48
N LYS A 152 -7.45 11.63 8.60
CA LYS A 152 -8.06 12.94 8.86
C LYS A 152 -7.08 14.10 8.97
N LEU A 153 -5.82 13.83 9.33
CA LEU A 153 -4.75 14.83 9.39
C LEU A 153 -4.00 15.01 8.07
N SER A 154 -4.13 14.05 7.14
CA SER A 154 -3.47 14.07 5.83
C SER A 154 -4.41 14.54 4.71
N GLU A 155 -5.68 14.82 5.05
CA GLU A 155 -6.63 15.59 4.26
C GLU A 155 -6.26 17.08 4.31
#